data_AF-A0A0E0DL61-F1
#
_entry.id   AF-A0A0E0DL61-F1
#
_cell.length_a   1.000
_cell.length_b   1.000
_cell.length_c   1.000
_cell.angle_alpha   90.00
_cell.angle_beta   90.00
_cell.angle_gamma   90.00
#
_symmetry.space_group_name_H-M   'P 1'
#
loop_
_entity.id
_entity.type
_entity.pdbx_description
1 polymer ?
#
loop_
_entity_poly.entity_id
_entity_poly.type
_entity_poly.pdbx_seq_one_letter_code
_entity_poly.pdbx_strand_id
1 'polypeptide(L)'
;MNVRIESSKIVKPLYDAGGGAPPAGERVPLSVFDRVTYDVYMAVIYAFRPPTPPNAALELGLAKTLAVYREGALFVEATVSAPLAAVMPFGPSPELLRLHPSTAAARGGRAGELVRVQLTRFACGSLVIGFTSHHRVADGQAAGNFLVAWGLASRRLPVCDRATRFPPRDPPLVQFPHRETEYYAPKKKKNHDDDDELATVVHDKIKVHKVHFTKEFVAGVKARASSSPSPSPSRRGYSTFQSVHAAELIRRAVARADDAYFRSFVDFASSGAVEAEGLAATADESQAVLCPDVEVDSWLGIDFYDLDFGGGGGGPVYFTPSYLPMEGTVFLVPSLAGDGSIDAYVALFETHLDEFKKICYTY
;
A
#
# COMPACT_ATOMS: atom_id res chain seq x y z
N MET A 1 -0.91 21.65 -8.19
CA MET A 1 0.03 21.67 -9.34
C MET A 1 -0.74 21.40 -10.63
N ASN A 2 -0.42 22.05 -11.76
CA ASN A 2 -1.16 21.82 -13.02
C ASN A 2 -0.54 20.67 -13.83
N VAL A 3 -1.04 19.45 -13.62
CA VAL A 3 -0.67 18.27 -14.40
C VAL A 3 -1.53 18.21 -15.67
N ARG A 4 -0.89 18.18 -16.84
CA ARG A 4 -1.53 18.00 -18.14
C ARG A 4 -1.29 16.58 -18.64
N ILE A 5 -2.35 15.83 -18.92
CA ILE A 5 -2.24 14.51 -19.57
C ILE A 5 -1.99 14.72 -21.06
N GLU A 6 -0.95 14.10 -21.58
CA GLU A 6 -0.58 14.14 -23.01
C GLU A 6 -1.07 12.90 -23.75
N SER A 7 -0.99 11.72 -23.13
CA SER A 7 -1.49 10.48 -23.72
C SER A 7 -1.90 9.46 -22.66
N SER A 8 -2.73 8.51 -23.07
CA SER A 8 -3.18 7.38 -22.25
C SER A 8 -3.41 6.18 -23.17
N LYS A 9 -2.78 5.06 -22.86
CA LYS A 9 -2.85 3.82 -23.66
C LYS A 9 -2.64 2.58 -22.81
N ILE A 10 -2.99 1.43 -23.36
CA ILE A 10 -2.70 0.13 -22.74
C ILE A 10 -1.39 -0.42 -23.29
N VAL A 11 -0.43 -0.68 -22.41
CA VAL A 11 0.81 -1.39 -22.72
C VAL A 11 0.56 -2.87 -22.53
N LYS A 12 0.78 -3.64 -23.60
CA LYS A 12 0.63 -5.09 -23.61
C LYS A 12 1.96 -5.79 -23.29
N PRO A 13 1.92 -7.01 -22.75
CA PRO A 13 3.08 -7.88 -22.65
C PRO A 13 3.86 -8.02 -23.97
N LEU A 14 5.18 -7.85 -23.92
CA LEU A 14 6.09 -8.08 -25.04
C LEU A 14 6.89 -9.36 -24.81
N TYR A 15 6.45 -10.46 -25.42
CA TYR A 15 7.13 -11.76 -25.36
C TYR A 15 8.29 -11.82 -26.37
N ASP A 16 9.39 -12.48 -26.02
CA ASP A 16 10.46 -12.72 -27.00
C ASP A 16 10.04 -13.77 -28.02
N ALA A 17 10.71 -13.77 -29.17
CA ALA A 17 10.48 -14.69 -30.28
C ALA A 17 10.61 -16.20 -29.93
N GLY A 18 11.11 -16.57 -28.74
CA GLY A 18 11.18 -17.95 -28.25
C GLY A 18 10.39 -18.24 -26.97
N GLY A 19 9.84 -17.21 -26.30
CA GLY A 19 9.00 -17.37 -25.12
C GLY A 19 7.53 -17.29 -25.54
N GLY A 20 6.85 -18.43 -25.65
CA GLY A 20 5.45 -18.44 -26.04
C GLY A 20 4.60 -17.60 -25.09
N ALA A 21 3.71 -16.78 -25.64
CA ALA A 21 2.65 -16.16 -24.85
C ALA A 21 1.85 -17.26 -24.12
N PRO A 22 1.40 -17.04 -22.89
CA PRO A 22 0.54 -18.00 -22.20
C PRO A 22 -0.71 -18.29 -23.04
N PRO A 23 -1.27 -19.51 -22.94
CA PRO A 23 -2.49 -19.87 -23.64
C PRO A 23 -3.60 -18.84 -23.40
N ALA A 24 -4.30 -18.45 -24.47
CA ALA A 24 -5.41 -17.52 -24.37
C ALA A 24 -6.49 -18.08 -23.42
N GLY A 25 -6.81 -17.32 -22.37
CA GLY A 25 -7.83 -17.71 -21.38
C GLY A 25 -7.29 -18.43 -20.15
N GLU A 26 -5.98 -18.57 -19.97
CA GLU A 26 -5.38 -18.96 -18.68
C GLU A 26 -5.84 -17.97 -17.59
N ARG A 27 -6.39 -18.49 -16.48
CA ARG A 27 -6.84 -17.70 -15.34
C ARG A 27 -6.10 -18.16 -14.11
N VAL A 28 -5.57 -17.20 -13.35
CA VAL A 28 -5.01 -17.45 -12.02
C VAL A 28 -6.11 -17.12 -11.01
N PRO A 29 -6.65 -18.11 -10.27
CA PRO A 29 -7.63 -17.82 -9.23
C PRO A 29 -6.96 -17.07 -8.08
N LEU A 30 -7.67 -16.09 -7.52
CA LEU A 30 -7.28 -15.44 -6.27
C LEU A 30 -7.25 -16.47 -5.14
N SER A 31 -6.16 -16.48 -4.37
CA SER A 31 -6.00 -17.27 -3.16
C SER A 31 -6.91 -16.78 -2.03
N VAL A 32 -6.99 -17.54 -0.94
CA VAL A 32 -7.74 -17.12 0.26
C VAL A 32 -7.20 -15.80 0.86
N PHE A 33 -5.89 -15.56 0.75
CA PHE A 33 -5.25 -14.32 1.21
C PHE A 33 -5.57 -13.12 0.31
N ASP A 34 -5.66 -13.36 -1.00
CA ASP A 34 -6.05 -12.33 -1.97
C ASP A 34 -7.52 -11.89 -1.82
N ARG A 35 -8.39 -12.79 -1.32
CA ARG A 35 -9.83 -12.52 -1.17
C ARG A 35 -10.18 -11.81 0.14
N VAL A 36 -9.35 -11.98 1.17
CA VAL A 36 -9.59 -11.44 2.51
C VAL A 36 -8.98 -10.05 2.72
N THR A 37 -8.18 -9.57 1.76
CA THR A 37 -7.60 -8.22 1.77
C THR A 37 -8.49 -7.21 1.05
N TYR A 38 -8.15 -5.93 1.17
CA TYR A 38 -8.88 -4.80 0.61
C TYR A 38 -9.07 -4.91 -0.92
N ASP A 39 -10.28 -4.61 -1.40
CA ASP A 39 -10.63 -4.56 -2.82
C ASP A 39 -10.34 -3.18 -3.43
N VAL A 40 -9.11 -2.70 -3.28
CA VAL A 40 -8.74 -1.31 -3.60
C VAL A 40 -7.48 -1.21 -4.45
N TYR A 41 -7.29 -0.04 -5.04
CA TYR A 41 -6.01 0.34 -5.62
C TYR A 41 -5.13 1.04 -4.58
N MET A 42 -3.90 0.56 -4.42
CA MET A 42 -2.86 1.26 -3.67
C MET A 42 -1.97 2.03 -4.62
N ALA A 43 -1.55 3.23 -4.22
CA ALA A 43 -0.70 4.09 -5.04
C ALA A 43 0.53 4.58 -4.29
N VAL A 44 1.67 4.50 -4.97
CA VAL A 44 2.95 5.05 -4.54
C VAL A 44 3.49 5.97 -5.63
N ILE A 45 4.11 7.07 -5.21
CA ILE A 45 4.67 8.09 -6.10
C ILE A 45 6.16 8.17 -5.87
N TYR A 46 6.95 8.10 -6.94
CA TYR A 46 8.41 8.26 -6.94
C TYR A 46 8.81 9.50 -7.72
N ALA A 47 9.89 10.17 -7.31
CA ALA A 47 10.49 11.26 -8.06
C ALA A 47 11.97 10.99 -8.37
N PHE A 48 12.39 11.33 -9.58
CA PHE A 48 13.74 11.13 -10.11
C PHE A 48 14.31 12.46 -10.60
N ARG A 49 15.62 12.65 -10.39
CA ARG A 49 16.36 13.78 -10.95
C ARG A 49 16.78 13.47 -12.39
N PRO A 50 16.91 14.51 -13.25
CA PRO A 50 17.55 14.32 -14.55
C PRO A 50 19.03 13.92 -14.38
N PRO A 51 19.62 13.21 -15.36
CA PRO A 51 18.95 12.68 -16.56
C PRO A 51 18.02 11.49 -16.26
N THR A 52 16.86 11.47 -16.93
CA THR A 52 15.87 10.39 -16.83
C THR A 52 15.68 9.72 -18.20
N PRO A 53 15.43 8.40 -18.27
CA PRO A 53 15.20 7.72 -19.54
C PRO A 53 13.99 8.31 -20.28
N PRO A 54 13.93 8.27 -21.62
CA PRO A 54 12.77 8.71 -22.39
C PRO A 54 11.55 7.80 -22.15
N ASN A 55 10.33 8.32 -22.38
CA ASN A 55 9.08 7.57 -22.13
C ASN A 55 9.04 6.23 -22.89
N ALA A 56 9.51 6.21 -24.14
CA ALA A 56 9.57 5.01 -24.96
C ALA A 56 10.45 3.90 -24.36
N ALA A 57 11.54 4.25 -23.65
CA ALA A 57 12.39 3.26 -22.99
C ALA A 57 11.69 2.67 -21.75
N LEU A 58 11.01 3.53 -20.97
CA LEU A 58 10.24 3.12 -19.79
C LEU A 58 9.05 2.23 -20.20
N GLU A 59 8.35 2.58 -21.28
CA GLU A 59 7.27 1.77 -21.86
C GLU A 59 7.79 0.40 -22.34
N LEU A 60 8.91 0.37 -23.05
CA LEU A 60 9.50 -0.90 -23.51
C LEU A 60 9.91 -1.80 -22.35
N GLY A 61 10.51 -1.22 -21.30
CA GLY A 61 10.84 -1.93 -20.07
C GLY A 61 9.59 -2.49 -19.39
N LEU A 62 8.50 -1.71 -19.37
CA LEU A 62 7.22 -2.14 -18.81
C LEU A 62 6.64 -3.31 -19.61
N ALA A 63 6.58 -3.20 -20.94
CA ALA A 63 6.06 -4.26 -21.82
C ALA A 63 6.80 -5.59 -21.62
N LYS A 64 8.13 -5.56 -21.49
CA LYS A 64 8.94 -6.76 -21.20
C LYS A 64 8.65 -7.34 -19.81
N THR A 65 8.49 -6.49 -18.80
CA THR A 65 8.15 -6.92 -17.44
C THR A 65 6.76 -7.56 -17.39
N LEU A 66 5.81 -6.98 -18.10
CA LEU A 66 4.45 -7.51 -18.25
C LEU A 66 4.39 -8.86 -18.98
N ALA A 67 5.39 -9.24 -19.78
CA ALA A 67 5.48 -10.60 -20.32
C ALA A 67 5.71 -11.66 -19.24
N VAL A 68 6.36 -11.27 -18.15
CA VAL A 68 6.64 -12.13 -17.01
C VAL A 68 5.48 -12.11 -16.01
N TYR A 69 4.88 -10.94 -15.76
CA TYR A 69 3.73 -10.76 -14.86
C TYR A 69 2.37 -11.03 -15.52
N ARG A 70 2.36 -11.24 -16.84
CA ARG A 70 1.24 -11.69 -17.70
C ARG A 70 -0.02 -10.82 -17.67
N GLU A 71 0.13 -9.53 -17.44
CA GLU A 71 -0.99 -8.57 -17.42
C GLU A 71 -0.76 -7.37 -18.32
N GLY A 72 -1.84 -6.69 -18.73
CA GLY A 72 -1.74 -5.37 -19.35
C GLY A 72 -1.63 -4.28 -18.30
N ALA A 73 -1.07 -3.11 -18.68
CA ALA A 73 -1.04 -1.95 -17.80
C ALA A 73 -1.58 -0.70 -18.50
N LEU A 74 -2.35 0.11 -17.76
CA LEU A 74 -2.66 1.47 -18.19
C LEU A 74 -1.39 2.32 -18.07
N PHE A 75 -1.00 3.00 -19.13
CA PHE A 75 0.19 3.84 -19.20
C PHE A 75 -0.21 5.25 -19.63
N VAL A 76 0.01 6.20 -18.73
CA VAL A 76 -0.37 7.60 -18.88
C VAL A 76 0.89 8.45 -18.96
N GLU A 77 0.96 9.32 -19.95
CA GLU A 77 2.04 10.31 -20.08
C GLU A 77 1.48 11.70 -19.75
N ALA A 78 2.20 12.44 -18.91
CA ALA A 78 1.78 13.73 -18.42
C ALA A 78 2.96 14.71 -18.31
N THR A 79 2.65 16.00 -18.28
CA THR A 79 3.62 17.07 -18.13
C THR A 79 3.21 18.07 -17.05
N VAL A 80 4.21 18.73 -16.46
CA VAL A 80 4.07 19.87 -15.56
C VAL A 80 5.02 20.98 -16.01
N SER A 81 4.47 22.15 -16.36
CA SER A 81 5.22 23.33 -16.83
C SER A 81 5.94 24.11 -15.72
N ALA A 82 6.47 23.41 -14.71
CA ALA A 82 7.21 23.96 -13.59
C ALA A 82 8.39 23.03 -13.23
N PRO A 83 9.46 23.53 -12.58
CA PRO A 83 10.51 22.66 -12.05
C PRO A 83 9.99 21.85 -10.85
N LEU A 84 10.47 20.62 -10.67
CA LEU A 84 10.06 19.74 -9.57
C LEU A 84 10.31 20.39 -8.19
N ALA A 85 11.39 21.15 -8.06
CA ALA A 85 11.72 21.88 -6.82
C ALA A 85 10.65 22.91 -6.40
N ALA A 86 9.79 23.37 -7.31
CA ALA A 86 8.71 24.31 -6.98
C ALA A 86 7.51 23.66 -6.28
N VAL A 87 7.40 22.32 -6.31
CA VAL A 87 6.28 21.57 -5.72
C VAL A 87 6.73 20.57 -4.65
N MET A 88 8.05 20.43 -4.45
CA MET A 88 8.66 19.51 -3.51
C MET A 88 9.11 20.20 -2.22
N PRO A 89 9.06 19.52 -1.06
CA PRO A 89 8.51 18.18 -0.85
C PRO A 89 6.99 18.15 -0.97
N PHE A 90 6.43 17.05 -1.49
CA PHE A 90 4.98 16.90 -1.54
C PHE A 90 4.40 16.82 -0.11
N GLY A 91 3.41 17.66 0.19
CA GLY A 91 2.58 17.49 1.37
C GLY A 91 1.54 16.38 1.15
N PRO A 92 1.13 15.65 2.19
CA PRO A 92 0.08 14.64 2.10
C PRO A 92 -1.27 15.31 1.85
N SER A 93 -1.60 15.50 0.57
CA SER A 93 -2.74 16.31 0.12
C SER A 93 -3.37 15.73 -1.15
N PRO A 94 -4.62 16.10 -1.47
CA PRO A 94 -5.28 15.65 -2.70
C PRO A 94 -4.51 15.93 -3.99
N GLU A 95 -3.54 16.85 -3.99
CA GLU A 95 -2.67 17.12 -5.14
C GLU A 95 -1.85 15.88 -5.56
N LEU A 96 -1.55 14.97 -4.63
CA LEU A 96 -0.88 13.70 -4.94
C LEU A 96 -1.71 12.81 -5.87
N LEU A 97 -3.04 12.91 -5.82
CA LEU A 97 -3.96 12.16 -6.70
C LEU A 97 -3.79 12.53 -8.19
N ARG A 98 -3.15 13.66 -8.49
CA ARG A 98 -2.87 14.10 -9.87
C ARG A 98 -1.58 13.48 -10.43
N LEU A 99 -0.76 12.84 -9.60
CA LEU A 99 0.55 12.30 -9.98
C LEU A 99 0.53 10.80 -10.29
N HIS A 100 -0.62 10.14 -10.15
CA HIS A 100 -0.85 8.76 -10.54
C HIS A 100 -2.21 8.62 -11.23
N PRO A 101 -2.46 7.54 -11.99
CA PRO A 101 -3.77 7.32 -12.60
C PRO A 101 -4.86 7.23 -11.54
N SER A 102 -6.06 7.74 -11.85
CA SER A 102 -7.22 7.67 -10.95
C SER A 102 -7.46 6.23 -10.49
N THR A 103 -7.83 6.07 -9.23
CA THR A 103 -8.21 4.79 -8.61
C THR A 103 -9.69 4.45 -8.83
N ALA A 104 -10.48 5.39 -9.36
CA ALA A 104 -11.89 5.15 -9.66
C ALA A 104 -12.07 4.04 -10.69
N ALA A 105 -13.19 3.33 -10.58
CA ALA A 105 -13.60 2.33 -11.58
C ALA A 105 -13.74 2.98 -12.96
N ALA A 106 -13.35 2.24 -14.00
CA ALA A 106 -13.54 2.71 -15.37
C ALA A 106 -15.04 2.91 -15.65
N ARG A 107 -15.41 4.02 -16.33
CA ARG A 107 -16.79 4.25 -16.74
C ARG A 107 -17.31 3.05 -17.54
N GLY A 108 -18.45 2.49 -17.12
CA GLY A 108 -19.12 1.38 -17.83
C GLY A 108 -18.93 -0.02 -17.23
N GLY A 109 -18.54 -0.15 -15.95
CA GLY A 109 -18.60 -1.42 -15.22
C GLY A 109 -17.59 -2.49 -15.65
N ARG A 110 -16.58 -2.13 -16.45
CA ARG A 110 -15.41 -2.97 -16.68
C ARG A 110 -14.45 -2.83 -15.50
N ALA A 111 -13.96 -3.96 -14.98
CA ALA A 111 -12.80 -3.97 -14.10
C ALA A 111 -11.66 -3.22 -14.82
N GLY A 112 -11.18 -2.13 -14.21
CA GLY A 112 -10.07 -1.37 -14.77
C GLY A 112 -8.76 -2.16 -14.71
N GLU A 113 -7.72 -1.66 -15.35
CA GLU A 113 -6.41 -2.32 -15.40
C GLU A 113 -5.84 -2.46 -13.98
N LEU A 114 -5.39 -3.69 -13.66
CA LEU A 114 -4.84 -4.08 -12.35
C LEU A 114 -3.56 -3.31 -12.01
N VAL A 115 -2.81 -2.90 -13.02
CA VAL A 115 -1.62 -2.06 -12.91
C VAL A 115 -1.83 -0.80 -13.75
N ARG A 116 -1.57 0.36 -13.15
CA ARG A 116 -1.67 1.66 -13.79
C ARG A 116 -0.43 2.48 -13.46
N VAL A 117 0.13 3.13 -14.47
CA VAL A 117 1.36 3.90 -14.38
C VAL A 117 1.14 5.28 -14.99
N GLN A 118 1.60 6.33 -14.31
CA GLN A 118 1.68 7.67 -14.87
C GLN A 118 3.13 8.17 -14.84
N LEU A 119 3.63 8.58 -16.00
CA LEU A 119 4.90 9.29 -16.14
C LEU A 119 4.64 10.78 -16.25
N THR A 120 5.02 11.55 -15.23
CA THR A 120 4.85 13.01 -15.20
C THR A 120 6.20 13.70 -15.36
N ARG A 121 6.43 14.33 -16.51
CA ARG A 121 7.67 15.08 -16.78
C ARG A 121 7.56 16.54 -16.36
N PHE A 122 8.56 17.02 -15.63
CA PHE A 122 8.66 18.41 -15.19
C PHE A 122 9.55 19.21 -16.16
N ALA A 123 9.36 20.53 -16.20
CA ALA A 123 10.10 21.43 -17.09
C ALA A 123 11.64 21.37 -16.90
N CYS A 124 12.10 20.95 -15.73
CA CYS A 124 13.53 20.77 -15.42
C CYS A 124 14.10 19.40 -15.82
N GLY A 125 13.34 18.55 -16.51
CA GLY A 125 13.76 17.20 -16.91
C GLY A 125 13.61 16.11 -15.83
N SER A 126 13.18 16.49 -14.63
CA SER A 126 12.78 15.54 -13.59
C SER A 126 11.57 14.72 -14.02
N LEU A 127 11.48 13.49 -13.50
CA LEU A 127 10.39 12.56 -13.75
C LEU A 127 9.73 12.20 -12.42
N VAL A 128 8.40 12.22 -12.39
CA VAL A 128 7.61 11.60 -11.33
C VAL A 128 6.90 10.39 -11.91
N ILE A 129 7.00 9.24 -11.23
CA ILE A 129 6.30 8.01 -11.57
C ILE A 129 5.25 7.73 -10.51
N GLY A 130 3.99 7.83 -10.88
CA GLY A 130 2.88 7.32 -10.07
C GLY A 130 2.57 5.89 -10.46
N PHE A 131 2.75 4.96 -9.52
CA PHE A 131 2.42 3.56 -9.68
C PHE A 131 1.19 3.22 -8.85
N THR A 132 0.20 2.60 -9.49
CA THR A 132 -1.07 2.24 -8.87
C THR A 132 -1.37 0.77 -9.20
N SER A 133 -1.57 -0.05 -8.18
CA SER A 133 -1.84 -1.48 -8.35
C SER A 133 -3.00 -1.95 -7.48
N HIS A 134 -3.76 -2.91 -7.99
CA HIS A 134 -4.87 -3.51 -7.26
C HIS A 134 -4.36 -4.42 -6.13
N HIS A 135 -4.79 -4.17 -4.90
CA HIS A 135 -4.24 -4.80 -3.68
C HIS A 135 -4.54 -6.31 -3.60
N ARG A 136 -5.68 -6.77 -4.12
CA ARG A 136 -5.97 -8.21 -4.28
C ARG A 136 -5.00 -8.98 -5.18
N VAL A 137 -4.24 -8.28 -6.02
CA VAL A 137 -3.29 -8.92 -6.95
C VAL A 137 -1.88 -8.88 -6.40
N ALA A 138 -1.52 -7.89 -5.58
CA ALA A 138 -0.19 -7.79 -5.01
C ALA A 138 -0.25 -7.08 -3.66
N ASP A 139 0.39 -7.67 -2.65
CA ASP A 139 0.77 -6.95 -1.44
C ASP A 139 1.93 -5.97 -1.72
N GLY A 140 2.34 -5.19 -0.72
CA GLY A 140 3.41 -4.22 -0.85
C GLY A 140 4.74 -4.83 -1.33
N GLN A 141 5.05 -6.06 -0.94
CA GLN A 141 6.28 -6.75 -1.34
C GLN A 141 6.23 -7.20 -2.81
N ALA A 142 5.13 -7.80 -3.24
CA ALA A 142 4.92 -8.17 -4.63
C ALA A 142 4.89 -6.93 -5.55
N ALA A 143 4.28 -5.82 -5.10
CA ALA A 143 4.29 -4.55 -5.81
C ALA A 143 5.70 -3.95 -5.92
N GLY A 144 6.49 -3.99 -4.84
CA GLY A 144 7.90 -3.58 -4.84
C GLY A 144 8.74 -4.41 -5.81
N ASN A 145 8.58 -5.74 -5.77
CA ASN A 145 9.26 -6.66 -6.71
C ASN A 145 8.93 -6.34 -8.17
N PHE A 146 7.68 -6.01 -8.49
CA PHE A 146 7.28 -5.59 -9.82
C PHE A 146 8.00 -4.30 -10.26
N LEU A 147 8.03 -3.29 -9.39
CA LEU A 147 8.70 -2.01 -9.68
C LEU A 147 10.20 -2.21 -9.92
N VAL A 148 10.89 -2.98 -9.07
CA VAL A 148 12.32 -3.29 -9.25
C VAL A 148 12.55 -4.09 -10.54
N ALA A 149 11.69 -5.07 -10.84
CA ALA A 149 11.76 -5.82 -12.09
C ALA A 149 11.63 -4.89 -13.32
N TRP A 150 10.71 -3.93 -13.25
CA TRP A 150 10.52 -2.92 -14.29
C TRP A 150 11.73 -1.98 -14.42
N GLY A 151 12.26 -1.46 -13.32
CA GLY A 151 13.46 -0.62 -13.30
C GLY A 151 14.63 -1.27 -14.00
N LEU A 152 14.95 -2.50 -13.58
CA LEU A 152 16.07 -3.27 -14.13
C LEU A 152 15.81 -3.87 -15.52
N ALA A 153 14.58 -3.74 -16.04
CA ALA A 153 14.07 -4.52 -17.17
C ALA A 153 14.41 -6.01 -17.05
N SER A 154 14.41 -6.51 -15.81
CA SER A 154 14.88 -7.86 -15.46
C SER A 154 13.75 -8.87 -15.52
N ARG A 155 14.09 -10.12 -15.84
CA ARG A 155 13.13 -11.23 -15.90
C ARG A 155 12.99 -11.96 -14.57
N ARG A 156 12.97 -11.23 -13.45
CA ARG A 156 12.68 -11.87 -12.16
C ARG A 156 11.29 -12.49 -12.25
N LEU A 157 11.22 -13.82 -12.14
CA LEU A 157 9.98 -14.56 -12.30
C LEU A 157 9.14 -14.43 -11.02
N PRO A 158 7.92 -13.87 -11.07
CA PRO A 158 6.98 -13.96 -9.97
C PRO A 158 6.52 -15.41 -9.81
N VAL A 159 6.14 -15.75 -8.59
CA VAL A 159 5.43 -17.01 -8.33
C VAL A 159 3.98 -16.82 -8.75
N CYS A 160 3.62 -17.30 -9.94
CA CYS A 160 2.27 -17.15 -10.49
C CYS A 160 1.30 -18.28 -10.12
N ASP A 161 1.80 -19.43 -9.67
CA ASP A 161 0.94 -20.56 -9.28
C ASP A 161 0.36 -20.33 -7.87
N ARG A 162 -0.73 -19.55 -7.79
CA ARG A 162 -1.43 -19.27 -6.52
C ARG A 162 -2.36 -20.42 -6.11
N ALA A 163 -2.89 -21.15 -7.07
CA ALA A 163 -3.94 -22.14 -6.87
C ALA A 163 -3.46 -23.34 -6.04
N THR A 164 -2.18 -23.71 -6.13
CA THR A 164 -1.63 -24.90 -5.48
C THR A 164 -0.82 -24.60 -4.21
N ARG A 165 -0.62 -23.31 -3.87
CA ARG A 165 0.30 -22.89 -2.80
C ARG A 165 -0.29 -22.98 -1.40
N PHE A 166 -1.60 -22.83 -1.30
CA PHE A 166 -2.32 -22.81 -0.04
C PHE A 166 -3.43 -23.86 -0.03
N PRO A 167 -3.12 -25.14 -0.25
CA PRO A 167 -4.13 -26.19 -0.19
C PRO A 167 -4.62 -26.35 1.26
N PRO A 168 -5.93 -26.51 1.49
CA PRO A 168 -6.42 -26.87 2.81
C PRO A 168 -5.95 -28.28 3.19
N ARG A 169 -5.88 -28.54 4.50
CA ARG A 169 -5.62 -29.87 5.04
C ARG A 169 -6.84 -30.78 4.82
N ASP A 170 -6.59 -32.09 4.78
CA ASP A 170 -7.64 -33.11 4.71
C ASP A 170 -7.48 -34.11 5.87
N PRO A 171 -8.36 -34.09 6.90
CA PRO A 171 -9.50 -33.17 7.04
C PRO A 171 -9.07 -31.73 7.43
N PRO A 172 -9.89 -30.70 7.12
CA PRO A 172 -9.64 -29.34 7.58
C PRO A 172 -9.59 -29.23 9.11
N LEU A 173 -8.66 -28.44 9.64
CA LEU A 173 -8.44 -28.24 11.07
C LEU A 173 -8.46 -26.74 11.43
N VAL A 174 -9.64 -26.23 11.78
CA VAL A 174 -9.80 -24.84 12.22
C VAL A 174 -9.55 -24.75 13.73
N GLN A 175 -8.52 -23.98 14.13
CA GLN A 175 -8.04 -23.87 15.51
C GLN A 175 -8.23 -22.47 16.11
N PHE A 176 -8.55 -21.47 15.27
CA PHE A 176 -8.66 -20.06 15.66
C PHE A 176 -10.00 -19.43 15.21
N PRO A 177 -10.47 -18.37 15.89
CA PRO A 177 -11.79 -17.78 15.67
C PRO A 177 -11.83 -16.80 14.48
N HIS A 178 -11.67 -17.31 13.25
CA HIS A 178 -11.60 -16.48 12.03
C HIS A 178 -12.90 -15.70 11.69
N ARG A 179 -14.03 -16.02 12.33
CA ARG A 179 -15.32 -15.29 12.20
C ARG A 179 -15.37 -13.95 12.92
N GLU A 180 -14.37 -13.66 13.75
CA GLU A 180 -14.28 -12.45 14.56
C GLU A 180 -12.95 -11.72 14.31
N THR A 181 -12.17 -12.15 13.32
CA THR A 181 -10.84 -11.60 13.04
C THR A 181 -10.70 -11.25 11.57
N GLU A 182 -10.68 -12.24 10.68
CA GLU A 182 -10.59 -11.99 9.23
C GLU A 182 -11.94 -11.78 8.57
N TYR A 183 -12.99 -12.33 9.16
CA TYR A 183 -14.35 -12.24 8.66
C TYR A 183 -15.30 -11.69 9.72
N TYR A 184 -16.46 -11.22 9.30
CA TYR A 184 -17.57 -10.86 10.16
C TYR A 184 -18.91 -11.15 9.48
N ALA A 185 -19.99 -11.28 10.27
CA ALA A 185 -21.35 -11.40 9.75
C ALA A 185 -21.96 -10.00 9.54
N PRO A 186 -22.26 -9.59 8.30
CA PRO A 186 -22.83 -8.27 8.03
C PRO A 186 -24.22 -8.11 8.67
N LYS A 187 -24.49 -6.93 9.25
CA LYS A 187 -25.85 -6.56 9.64
C LYS A 187 -26.65 -6.22 8.37
N LYS A 188 -27.90 -6.69 8.25
CA LYS A 188 -28.78 -6.33 7.12
C LYS A 188 -28.92 -4.79 7.05
N LYS A 189 -28.39 -4.16 6.00
CA LYS A 189 -28.49 -2.71 5.78
C LYS A 189 -29.96 -2.29 5.56
N LYS A 190 -30.37 -1.17 6.17
CA LYS A 190 -31.53 -0.37 5.73
C LYS A 190 -31.02 0.63 4.68
N ASN A 191 -31.86 0.95 3.68
CA ASN A 191 -31.66 1.75 2.45
C ASN A 191 -30.38 2.60 2.27
N HIS A 192 -29.91 2.63 1.01
CA HIS A 192 -28.54 2.90 0.55
C HIS A 192 -28.22 4.36 0.16
N ASP A 193 -29.18 5.28 0.24
CA ASP A 193 -29.03 6.63 -0.36
C ASP A 193 -28.46 7.69 0.61
N ASP A 194 -28.54 7.48 1.93
CA ASP A 194 -28.07 8.44 2.95
C ASP A 194 -26.56 8.30 3.30
N ASP A 195 -25.93 7.18 2.93
CA ASP A 195 -24.56 6.83 3.38
C ASP A 195 -23.45 7.55 2.56
N ASP A 196 -23.67 7.84 1.28
CA ASP A 196 -22.64 8.35 0.37
C ASP A 196 -22.33 9.84 0.60
N GLU A 197 -23.37 10.63 0.92
CA GLU A 197 -23.23 12.04 1.32
C GLU A 197 -22.53 12.15 2.69
N LEU A 198 -22.88 11.26 3.63
CA LEU A 198 -22.27 11.20 4.96
C LEU A 198 -20.79 10.78 4.90
N ALA A 199 -20.45 9.78 4.08
CA ALA A 199 -19.06 9.35 3.87
C ALA A 199 -18.20 10.49 3.29
N THR A 200 -18.74 11.25 2.33
CA THR A 200 -18.07 12.42 1.75
C THR A 200 -17.83 13.53 2.79
N VAL A 201 -18.83 13.84 3.62
CA VAL A 201 -18.72 14.84 4.69
C VAL A 201 -17.73 14.42 5.79
N VAL A 202 -17.60 13.12 6.04
CA VAL A 202 -16.63 12.55 6.99
C VAL A 202 -15.20 12.66 6.42
N HIS A 203 -14.99 12.35 5.15
CA HIS A 203 -13.66 12.46 4.51
C HIS A 203 -13.07 13.87 4.54
N ASP A 204 -13.88 14.93 4.37
CA ASP A 204 -13.39 16.31 4.39
C ASP A 204 -12.77 16.73 5.73
N LYS A 205 -13.19 16.07 6.81
CA LYS A 205 -12.71 16.31 8.19
C LYS A 205 -11.48 15.48 8.55
N ILE A 206 -11.08 14.54 7.69
CA ILE A 206 -9.90 13.70 7.90
C ILE A 206 -8.69 14.39 7.26
N LYS A 207 -7.64 14.59 8.06
CA LYS A 207 -6.38 15.16 7.61
C LYS A 207 -5.29 14.11 7.73
N VAL A 208 -4.51 13.98 6.66
CA VAL A 208 -3.29 13.17 6.68
C VAL A 208 -2.14 14.07 7.13
N HIS A 209 -1.44 13.68 8.18
CA HIS A 209 -0.29 14.40 8.71
C HIS A 209 0.97 13.55 8.59
N LYS A 210 2.01 14.13 8.00
CA LYS A 210 3.33 13.50 7.96
C LYS A 210 4.11 13.86 9.23
N VAL A 211 4.56 12.85 9.96
CA VAL A 211 5.43 12.94 11.13
C VAL A 211 6.79 12.36 10.78
N HIS A 212 7.86 12.96 11.29
CA HIS A 212 9.22 12.48 11.09
C HIS A 212 9.81 11.99 12.40
N PHE A 213 10.16 10.71 12.48
CA PHE A 213 10.83 10.10 13.62
C PHE A 213 12.31 9.91 13.30
N THR A 214 13.18 10.68 13.96
CA THR A 214 14.64 10.56 13.75
C THR A 214 15.15 9.20 14.19
N LYS A 215 16.32 8.80 13.69
CA LYS A 215 17.00 7.56 14.12
C LYS A 215 17.17 7.50 15.64
N GLU A 216 17.53 8.63 16.26
CA GLU A 216 17.74 8.75 17.70
C GLU A 216 16.42 8.57 18.47
N PHE A 217 15.34 9.17 17.96
CA PHE A 217 14.00 8.99 18.53
C PHE A 217 13.58 7.52 18.48
N VAL A 218 13.70 6.88 17.30
CA VAL A 218 13.36 5.46 17.11
C VAL A 218 14.21 4.57 18.02
N ALA A 219 15.51 4.85 18.14
CA ALA A 219 16.41 4.11 19.03
C ALA A 219 16.00 4.28 20.50
N GLY A 220 15.61 5.48 20.92
CA GLY A 220 15.12 5.77 22.27
C GLY A 220 13.85 4.99 22.60
N VAL A 221 12.87 4.95 21.69
CA VAL A 221 11.63 4.17 21.85
C VAL A 221 11.96 2.68 21.97
N LYS A 222 12.80 2.15 21.07
CA LYS A 222 13.23 0.74 21.09
C LYS A 222 13.94 0.36 22.38
N ALA A 223 14.85 1.20 22.87
CA ALA A 223 15.59 0.95 24.11
C ALA A 223 14.65 0.84 25.31
N ARG A 224 13.67 1.76 25.41
CA ARG A 224 12.64 1.72 26.47
C ARG A 224 11.74 0.50 26.36
N ALA A 225 11.24 0.20 25.15
CA ALA A 225 10.41 -0.99 24.88
C ALA A 225 11.13 -2.31 25.20
N SER A 226 12.46 -2.33 25.15
CA SER A 226 13.29 -3.51 25.45
C SER A 226 13.73 -3.59 26.92
N SER A 227 13.60 -2.50 27.68
CA SER A 227 13.93 -2.48 29.10
C SER A 227 12.80 -3.08 29.95
N SER A 228 13.13 -4.01 30.87
CA SER A 228 12.15 -4.53 31.82
C SER A 228 11.63 -3.40 32.72
N PRO A 229 10.31 -3.37 33.04
CA PRO A 229 9.74 -2.29 33.83
C PRO A 229 10.34 -2.25 35.24
N SER A 230 10.98 -1.13 35.59
CA SER A 230 11.26 -0.77 36.98
C SER A 230 10.14 0.16 37.49
N PRO A 231 9.55 -0.08 38.67
CA PRO A 231 8.50 0.77 39.21
C PRO A 231 9.11 2.08 39.71
N SER A 232 8.97 3.16 38.92
CA SER A 232 9.28 4.53 39.35
C SER A 232 8.04 5.41 39.24
N PRO A 233 7.64 6.12 40.32
CA PRO A 233 6.53 7.05 40.28
C PRO A 233 7.02 8.47 40.00
N SER A 234 6.82 8.99 38.78
CA SER A 234 6.40 10.39 38.53
C SER A 234 6.51 10.81 37.07
N ARG A 235 5.35 11.06 36.43
CA ARG A 235 4.95 12.29 35.71
C ARG A 235 3.77 12.00 34.77
N ARG A 236 2.87 12.98 34.64
CA ARG A 236 1.66 12.97 33.79
C ARG A 236 2.03 13.07 32.30
N GLY A 237 2.49 11.96 31.76
CA GLY A 237 2.40 11.55 30.34
C GLY A 237 2.01 10.07 30.35
N TYR A 238 1.73 9.46 29.20
CA TYR A 238 1.60 7.99 29.15
C TYR A 238 2.83 7.38 29.84
N SER A 239 2.62 6.60 30.90
CA SER A 239 3.75 6.12 31.70
C SER A 239 4.63 5.24 30.81
N THR A 240 5.95 5.23 31.02
CA THR A 240 6.85 4.31 30.30
C THR A 240 6.34 2.86 30.34
N PHE A 241 5.61 2.51 31.39
CA PHE A 241 4.88 1.25 31.51
C PHE A 241 3.84 1.01 30.40
N GLN A 242 3.05 2.01 30.00
CA GLN A 242 2.01 1.87 28.97
C GLN A 242 2.60 1.64 27.57
N SER A 243 3.65 2.36 27.17
CA SER A 243 4.30 2.16 25.86
C SER A 243 5.05 0.83 25.79
N VAL A 244 5.73 0.44 26.86
CA VAL A 244 6.37 -0.89 26.97
C VAL A 244 5.32 -2.00 26.96
N HIS A 245 4.22 -1.82 27.68
CA HIS A 245 3.12 -2.77 27.71
C HIS A 245 2.44 -2.91 26.34
N ALA A 246 2.18 -1.81 25.65
CA ALA A 246 1.63 -1.82 24.29
C ALA A 246 2.57 -2.56 23.33
N ALA A 247 3.88 -2.27 23.36
CA ALA A 247 4.86 -2.97 22.54
C ALA A 247 4.90 -4.48 22.82
N GLU A 248 4.77 -4.88 24.09
CA GLU A 248 4.69 -6.30 24.48
C GLU A 248 3.40 -6.97 24.00
N LEU A 249 2.25 -6.30 24.11
CA LEU A 249 0.97 -6.82 23.60
C LEU A 249 1.03 -7.02 22.08
N ILE A 250 1.56 -6.03 21.34
CA ILE A 250 1.75 -6.12 19.89
C ILE A 250 2.70 -7.28 19.56
N ARG A 251 3.85 -7.39 20.25
CA ARG A 251 4.82 -8.46 20.03
C ARG A 251 4.21 -9.85 20.24
N ARG A 252 3.41 -10.03 21.29
CA ARG A 252 2.70 -11.28 21.56
C ARG A 252 1.65 -11.59 20.50
N ALA A 253 0.90 -10.58 20.05
CA ALA A 253 -0.08 -10.76 18.97
C ALA A 253 0.59 -11.19 17.66
N VAL A 254 1.67 -10.51 17.26
CA VAL A 254 2.45 -10.87 16.06
C VAL A 254 3.03 -12.28 16.18
N ALA A 255 3.57 -12.64 17.35
CA ALA A 255 4.12 -13.99 17.57
C ALA A 255 3.07 -15.11 17.47
N ARG A 256 1.77 -14.79 17.65
CA ARG A 256 0.67 -15.76 17.49
C ARG A 256 0.23 -15.96 16.04
N ALA A 257 0.61 -15.08 15.12
CA ALA A 257 0.39 -15.24 13.69
C ALA A 257 1.46 -16.17 13.10
N ASP A 258 1.49 -17.41 13.56
CA ASP A 258 2.45 -18.44 13.17
C ASP A 258 1.90 -19.39 12.08
N ASP A 259 2.67 -20.41 11.72
CA ASP A 259 2.28 -21.42 10.72
C ASP A 259 0.94 -22.11 11.05
N ALA A 260 0.65 -22.34 12.33
CA ALA A 260 -0.61 -22.96 12.73
C ALA A 260 -1.79 -22.02 12.50
N TYR A 261 -1.62 -20.72 12.80
CA TYR A 261 -2.61 -19.70 12.53
C TYR A 261 -2.96 -19.61 11.04
N PHE A 262 -1.94 -19.50 10.18
CA PHE A 262 -2.14 -19.40 8.73
C PHE A 262 -2.76 -20.66 8.13
N ARG A 263 -2.37 -21.86 8.58
CA ARG A 263 -3.00 -23.12 8.13
C ARG A 263 -4.46 -23.24 8.59
N SER A 264 -4.77 -22.82 9.81
CA SER A 264 -6.15 -22.76 10.31
C SER A 264 -7.00 -21.80 9.47
N PHE A 265 -6.44 -20.66 9.10
CA PHE A 265 -7.13 -19.69 8.24
C PHE A 265 -7.42 -20.27 6.85
N VAL A 266 -6.43 -20.90 6.22
CA VAL A 266 -6.60 -21.57 4.92
C VAL A 266 -7.72 -22.61 4.97
N ASP A 267 -7.74 -23.44 6.02
CA ASP A 267 -8.77 -24.45 6.22
C ASP A 267 -10.16 -23.83 6.41
N PHE A 268 -10.26 -22.75 7.21
CA PHE A 268 -11.52 -22.05 7.45
C PHE A 268 -12.05 -21.40 6.17
N ALA A 269 -11.22 -20.61 5.49
CA ALA A 269 -11.59 -19.90 4.27
C ALA A 269 -11.91 -20.86 3.11
N SER A 270 -11.38 -22.08 3.13
CA SER A 270 -11.67 -23.12 2.12
C SER A 270 -12.80 -24.08 2.52
N SER A 271 -13.36 -23.97 3.73
CA SER A 271 -14.36 -24.91 4.26
C SER A 271 -15.77 -24.74 3.67
N GLY A 272 -16.02 -23.65 2.94
CA GLY A 272 -17.36 -23.24 2.50
C GLY A 272 -18.19 -22.52 3.57
N ALA A 273 -17.67 -22.36 4.79
CA ALA A 273 -18.35 -21.66 5.87
C ALA A 273 -18.60 -20.17 5.55
N VAL A 274 -17.63 -19.51 4.89
CA VAL A 274 -17.73 -18.09 4.49
C VAL A 274 -18.97 -17.87 3.62
N GLU A 275 -19.13 -18.70 2.58
CA GLU A 275 -20.27 -18.62 1.65
C GLU A 275 -21.57 -19.08 2.30
N ALA A 276 -21.56 -20.17 3.07
CA ALA A 276 -22.75 -20.72 3.71
C ALA A 276 -23.34 -19.77 4.77
N GLU A 277 -22.49 -19.04 5.49
CA GLU A 277 -22.90 -18.10 6.53
C GLU A 277 -23.04 -16.65 6.02
N GLY A 278 -22.60 -16.37 4.79
CA GLY A 278 -22.64 -15.03 4.20
C GLY A 278 -21.70 -14.05 4.91
N LEU A 279 -20.49 -14.49 5.27
CA LEU A 279 -19.50 -13.67 5.95
C LEU A 279 -18.80 -12.71 4.97
N ALA A 280 -18.45 -11.51 5.43
CA ALA A 280 -17.64 -10.52 4.72
C ALA A 280 -16.25 -10.41 5.34
N ALA A 281 -15.24 -10.03 4.55
CA ALA A 281 -13.89 -9.78 5.05
C ALA A 281 -13.87 -8.49 5.89
N THR A 282 -13.06 -8.46 6.95
CA THR A 282 -12.90 -7.27 7.80
C THR A 282 -12.11 -6.15 7.12
N ALA A 283 -11.32 -6.46 6.09
CA ALA A 283 -10.69 -5.47 5.20
C ALA A 283 -11.75 -4.89 4.23
N ASP A 284 -12.55 -3.95 4.74
CA ASP A 284 -13.68 -3.32 4.05
C ASP A 284 -13.31 -1.92 3.58
N GLU A 285 -13.24 -1.72 2.27
CA GLU A 285 -12.89 -0.42 1.68
C GLU A 285 -13.95 0.67 1.85
N SER A 286 -15.18 0.29 2.22
CA SER A 286 -16.24 1.25 2.50
C SER A 286 -16.11 1.88 3.89
N GLN A 287 -15.23 1.34 4.74
CA GLN A 287 -14.98 1.88 6.07
C GLN A 287 -14.03 3.10 6.02
N ALA A 288 -14.58 4.29 6.23
CA ALA A 288 -13.78 5.53 6.27
C ALA A 288 -13.19 5.86 7.66
N VAL A 289 -13.68 5.21 8.72
CA VAL A 289 -13.36 5.52 10.13
C VAL A 289 -13.08 4.24 10.91
N LEU A 290 -11.88 4.14 11.46
CA LEU A 290 -11.46 2.99 12.28
C LEU A 290 -11.61 3.23 13.78
N CYS A 291 -11.69 4.50 14.24
CA CYS A 291 -11.81 4.83 15.66
C CYS A 291 -12.87 3.97 16.38
N PRO A 292 -12.50 3.34 17.52
CA PRO A 292 -11.31 3.58 18.35
C PRO A 292 -10.04 2.80 17.94
N ASP A 293 -10.10 2.02 16.87
CA ASP A 293 -8.99 1.17 16.41
C ASP A 293 -8.03 1.94 15.48
N VAL A 294 -6.86 1.33 15.22
CA VAL A 294 -5.82 1.86 14.34
C VAL A 294 -5.28 0.75 13.44
N GLU A 295 -5.07 1.07 12.17
CA GLU A 295 -4.39 0.20 11.22
C GLU A 295 -3.03 0.77 10.86
N VAL A 296 -1.98 -0.06 10.91
CA VAL A 296 -0.60 0.34 10.60
C VAL A 296 -0.11 -0.46 9.39
N ASP A 297 0.04 0.21 8.25
CA ASP A 297 0.64 -0.34 7.04
C ASP A 297 2.14 0.00 7.01
N SER A 298 2.98 -1.02 7.13
CA SER A 298 4.43 -0.86 7.23
C SER A 298 5.11 -1.09 5.89
N TRP A 299 5.49 0.00 5.23
CA TRP A 299 6.27 -0.01 3.99
C TRP A 299 7.78 -0.07 4.23
N LEU A 300 8.23 -0.16 5.49
CA LEU A 300 9.65 -0.21 5.87
C LEU A 300 10.43 -1.36 5.24
N GLY A 301 9.75 -2.44 4.82
CA GLY A 301 10.36 -3.59 4.17
C GLY A 301 10.31 -3.57 2.65
N ILE A 302 9.73 -2.54 2.02
CA ILE A 302 9.65 -2.43 0.56
C ILE A 302 10.97 -1.82 0.05
N ASP A 303 11.55 -2.44 -0.98
CA ASP A 303 12.83 -2.04 -1.58
C ASP A 303 12.70 -0.76 -2.45
N PHE A 304 12.36 0.37 -1.84
CA PHE A 304 12.19 1.65 -2.54
C PHE A 304 13.47 2.15 -3.22
N TYR A 305 14.63 1.86 -2.65
CA TYR A 305 15.93 2.39 -3.11
C TYR A 305 16.54 1.60 -4.27
N ASP A 306 16.13 0.35 -4.45
CA ASP A 306 16.66 -0.54 -5.50
C ASP A 306 16.03 -0.25 -6.88
N LEU A 307 15.05 0.64 -6.93
CA LEU A 307 14.41 1.09 -8.16
C LEU A 307 15.35 2.02 -8.94
N ASP A 308 15.94 1.53 -10.02
CA ASP A 308 16.71 2.35 -10.96
C ASP A 308 16.31 2.01 -12.39
N PHE A 309 16.00 3.04 -13.20
CA PHE A 309 15.64 2.90 -14.60
C PHE A 309 16.83 3.12 -15.57
N GLY A 310 18.05 3.24 -15.07
CA GLY A 310 19.27 3.33 -15.88
C GLY A 310 19.46 4.67 -16.59
N GLY A 311 18.87 5.75 -16.05
CA GLY A 311 18.90 7.09 -16.67
C GLY A 311 20.22 7.84 -16.51
N GLY A 312 21.14 7.34 -15.69
CA GLY A 312 22.37 8.04 -15.28
C GLY A 312 22.19 9.01 -14.09
N GLY A 313 20.95 9.36 -13.73
CA GLY A 313 20.60 10.17 -12.55
C GLY A 313 20.50 9.40 -11.22
N GLY A 314 20.66 8.07 -11.26
CA GLY A 314 20.50 7.17 -10.10
C GLY A 314 19.04 6.84 -9.77
N GLY A 315 18.83 6.21 -8.61
CA GLY A 315 17.51 5.83 -8.09
C GLY A 315 16.63 7.02 -7.67
N PRO A 316 15.45 6.76 -7.08
CA PRO A 316 14.53 7.81 -6.69
C PRO A 316 15.13 8.72 -5.62
N VAL A 317 14.88 10.02 -5.76
CA VAL A 317 15.24 11.03 -4.77
C VAL A 317 14.09 11.35 -3.81
N TYR A 318 12.91 10.83 -4.11
CA TYR A 318 11.73 10.95 -3.27
C TYR A 318 10.76 9.81 -3.53
N PHE A 319 10.06 9.35 -2.49
CA PHE A 319 8.87 8.52 -2.60
C PHE A 319 7.86 8.88 -1.50
N THR A 320 6.58 8.64 -1.77
CA THR A 320 5.49 8.85 -0.82
C THR A 320 4.31 7.92 -1.16
N PRO A 321 3.55 7.44 -0.16
CA PRO A 321 2.20 6.97 -0.40
C PRO A 321 1.36 8.10 -1.03
N SER A 322 0.33 7.74 -1.77
CA SER A 322 -0.67 8.70 -2.23
C SER A 322 -1.55 9.20 -1.07
N TYR A 323 -2.45 10.13 -1.36
CA TYR A 323 -3.37 10.68 -0.40
C TYR A 323 -4.54 9.73 -0.12
N LEU A 324 -4.50 9.09 1.06
CA LEU A 324 -5.55 8.20 1.56
C LEU A 324 -6.11 8.73 2.89
N PRO A 325 -7.21 9.50 2.88
CA PRO A 325 -7.81 10.07 4.08
C PRO A 325 -8.78 9.09 4.77
N MET A 326 -8.26 7.94 5.22
CA MET A 326 -9.00 6.94 6.00
C MET A 326 -8.61 7.04 7.48
N GLU A 327 -9.54 7.46 8.34
CA GLU A 327 -9.23 7.77 9.73
C GLU A 327 -8.76 6.54 10.50
N GLY A 328 -7.69 6.70 11.28
CA GLY A 328 -7.05 5.61 12.03
C GLY A 328 -6.00 4.84 11.24
N THR A 329 -5.71 5.21 9.98
CA THR A 329 -4.64 4.58 9.19
C THR A 329 -3.30 5.27 9.40
N VAL A 330 -2.23 4.47 9.53
CA VAL A 330 -0.84 4.92 9.64
C VAL A 330 0.04 4.20 8.62
N PHE A 331 0.67 4.93 7.70
CA PHE A 331 1.73 4.37 6.85
C PHE A 331 3.09 4.65 7.45
N LEU A 332 3.91 3.61 7.65
CA LEU A 332 5.31 3.74 8.07
C LEU A 332 6.24 3.57 6.87
N VAL A 333 7.04 4.59 6.60
CA VAL A 333 7.81 4.73 5.36
C VAL A 333 9.27 5.06 5.72
N PRO A 334 10.28 4.41 5.11
CA PRO A 334 11.66 4.73 5.42
C PRO A 334 11.98 6.15 4.94
N SER A 335 12.74 6.89 5.73
CA SER A 335 13.14 8.25 5.34
C SER A 335 14.09 8.23 4.17
N LEU A 336 13.86 9.12 3.21
CA LEU A 336 14.69 9.29 2.03
C LEU A 336 16.14 9.65 2.31
N ALA A 337 16.44 10.16 3.50
CA ALA A 337 17.81 10.42 3.91
C ALA A 337 18.64 9.12 4.01
N GLY A 338 17.99 7.94 4.11
CA GLY A 338 18.67 6.66 4.30
C GLY A 338 19.44 6.57 5.62
N ASP A 339 19.17 7.50 6.55
CA ASP A 339 19.87 7.63 7.83
C ASP A 339 19.28 6.74 8.94
N GLY A 340 18.22 5.99 8.63
CA GLY A 340 17.49 5.13 9.56
C GLY A 340 16.33 5.83 10.29
N SER A 341 15.98 7.05 9.90
CA SER A 341 14.74 7.70 10.32
C SER A 341 13.50 7.14 9.58
N ILE A 342 12.32 7.38 10.14
CA ILE A 342 11.04 6.88 9.64
C ILE A 342 10.09 8.07 9.48
N ASP A 343 9.46 8.18 8.31
CA ASP A 343 8.31 9.06 8.12
C ASP A 343 7.02 8.26 8.35
N ALA A 344 6.09 8.81 9.12
CA ALA A 344 4.76 8.25 9.34
C ALA A 344 3.69 9.16 8.75
N TYR A 345 2.77 8.60 7.97
CA TYR A 345 1.61 9.32 7.44
C TYR A 345 0.38 8.89 8.22
N VAL A 346 -0.13 9.79 9.05
CA VAL A 346 -1.18 9.51 10.03
C VAL A 346 -2.46 10.21 9.61
N ALA A 347 -3.52 9.44 9.34
CA ALA A 347 -4.83 9.97 8.99
C ALA A 347 -5.73 10.06 10.23
N LEU A 348 -6.07 11.29 10.63
CA LEU A 348 -6.88 11.56 11.82
C LEU A 348 -7.95 12.61 11.51
N PHE A 349 -9.02 12.63 12.30
CA PHE A 349 -9.89 13.80 12.35
C PHE A 349 -9.09 15.04 12.71
N GLU A 350 -9.41 16.17 12.08
CA GLU A 350 -8.76 17.46 12.34
C GLU A 350 -8.73 17.81 13.84
N THR A 351 -9.81 17.51 14.57
CA THR A 351 -9.92 17.71 16.02
C THR A 351 -8.97 16.84 16.86
N HIS A 352 -8.62 15.64 16.39
CA HIS A 352 -7.68 14.75 17.07
C HIS A 352 -6.22 15.09 16.75
N LEU A 353 -5.99 15.70 15.58
CA LEU A 353 -4.64 15.99 15.10
C LEU A 353 -3.88 16.98 16.01
N ASP A 354 -4.58 17.96 16.58
CA ASP A 354 -3.97 18.94 17.48
C ASP A 354 -3.46 18.30 18.77
N GLU A 355 -4.20 17.34 19.32
CA GLU A 355 -3.77 16.61 20.51
C GLU A 355 -2.67 15.61 20.15
N PHE A 356 -2.80 14.91 19.03
CA PHE A 356 -1.79 14.00 18.51
C PHE A 356 -0.42 14.68 18.40
N LYS A 357 -0.34 15.90 17.84
CA LYS A 357 0.92 16.65 17.72
C LYS A 357 1.58 16.94 19.08
N LYS A 358 0.81 17.12 20.14
CA LYS A 358 1.35 17.35 21.49
C LYS A 358 1.94 16.09 22.11
N ILE A 359 1.35 14.92 21.83
CA ILE A 359 1.73 13.65 22.46
C ILE A 359 2.69 12.80 21.61
N CYS A 360 2.77 13.04 20.29
CA CYS A 360 3.47 12.17 19.35
C CYS A 360 4.97 11.97 19.66
N TYR A 361 5.61 12.95 20.28
CA TYR A 361 7.02 12.89 20.65
C TYR A 361 7.26 12.60 22.15
N THR A 362 6.20 12.30 22.91
CA THR A 362 6.28 12.01 24.35
C THR A 362 6.28 10.50 24.60
N TYR A 363 7.37 9.94 25.14
CA TYR A 363 7.52 8.50 25.45
C TYR A 363 8.54 8.21 26.57
#